data_AF-A0ABD2Q4E4-F1
#
_entry.id   AF-A0ABD2Q4E4-F1
#
_cell.length_a   1.000
_cell.length_b   1.000
_cell.length_c   1.000
_cell.angle_alpha   90.00
_cell.angle_beta   90.00
_cell.angle_gamma   90.00
#
_symmetry.space_group_name_H-M   'P 1'
#
loop_
_entity.id
_entity.type
_entity.pdbx_description
1 polymer ?
#
loop_
_entity_poly.entity_id
_entity_poly.type
_entity_poly.pdbx_seq_one_letter_code
_entity_poly.pdbx_strand_id
1 'polypeptide(L)'
;MYPRFADRKEAKKYLGVKINPNSPRPQLPVKPATSLKVEDMPKEFDAREKWAQCASIGHIGDQSKCGSCWAYGAATSMTDRICIHNEKTVNVSVADLLSCCDTCGDGCNGGDPYSAFRYWMDEGIVTGGDYGSEQGCWPYPFPPCEHHVVGPRPPCAGDLYPTPK
;
A
#
# COMPACT_ATOMS: atom_id res chain seq x y z
N MET A 1 -14.36 16.88 -15.58
CA MET A 1 -13.48 16.00 -14.78
C MET A 1 -12.07 16.17 -15.32
N TYR A 2 -11.15 16.71 -14.53
CA TYR A 2 -9.75 16.84 -14.94
C TYR A 2 -9.04 15.49 -14.79
N PRO A 3 -8.23 15.05 -15.76
CA PRO A 3 -7.53 13.78 -15.65
C PRO A 3 -6.44 13.88 -14.58
N ARG A 4 -6.25 12.81 -13.80
CA ARG A 4 -5.18 12.71 -12.80
C ARG A 4 -3.78 12.81 -13.43
N PHE A 5 -3.62 12.50 -14.71
CA PHE A 5 -2.33 12.53 -15.39
C PHE A 5 -2.46 13.30 -16.70
N ALA A 6 -1.49 14.16 -17.00
CA ALA A 6 -1.41 14.88 -18.26
C ALA A 6 -1.06 13.94 -19.42
N ASP A 7 -0.20 12.94 -19.17
CA ASP A 7 0.20 11.98 -20.19
C ASP A 7 0.57 10.59 -19.61
N ARG A 8 0.90 9.65 -20.51
CA ARG A 8 1.33 8.29 -20.14
C ARG A 8 2.67 8.27 -19.39
N LYS A 9 3.58 9.20 -19.65
CA LYS A 9 4.92 9.25 -19.02
C LYS A 9 4.77 9.64 -17.56
N GLU A 10 3.86 10.56 -17.26
CA GLU A 10 3.49 10.89 -15.90
C GLU A 10 2.79 9.74 -15.20
N ALA A 11 1.79 9.12 -15.83
CA ALA A 11 1.06 7.99 -15.23
C ALA A 11 2.00 6.84 -14.80
N LYS A 12 3.03 6.53 -15.61
CA LYS A 12 4.03 5.51 -15.28
C LYS A 12 4.74 5.75 -13.95
N LYS A 13 4.93 7.00 -13.52
CA LYS A 13 5.57 7.34 -12.23
C LYS A 13 4.75 6.85 -11.03
N TYR A 14 3.46 6.59 -11.21
CA TYR A 14 2.55 6.11 -10.17
C TYR A 14 2.32 4.59 -10.22
N LEU A 15 2.89 3.90 -11.23
CA LEU A 15 2.77 2.46 -11.45
C LEU A 15 4.07 1.71 -11.07
N GLY A 16 4.51 1.88 -9.82
CA GLY A 16 5.78 1.36 -9.33
C GLY A 16 5.79 -0.12 -8.93
N VAL A 17 4.99 -0.98 -9.56
CA VAL A 17 5.09 -2.44 -9.34
C VAL A 17 6.05 -3.05 -10.35
N LYS A 18 7.08 -3.74 -9.87
CA LYS A 18 8.06 -4.49 -10.67
C LYS A 18 7.95 -5.97 -10.35
N ILE A 19 7.14 -6.70 -11.13
CA ILE A 19 7.02 -8.16 -10.98
C ILE A 19 8.10 -8.83 -11.84
N ASN A 20 9.01 -9.55 -11.20
CA ASN A 20 9.88 -10.49 -11.91
C ASN A 20 9.10 -11.80 -12.13
N PRO A 21 8.78 -12.19 -13.38
CA PRO A 21 8.05 -13.42 -13.66
C PRO A 21 8.81 -14.69 -13.25
N ASN A 22 10.13 -14.59 -13.11
CA ASN A 22 11.00 -15.71 -12.73
C ASN A 22 11.26 -15.78 -11.22
N SER A 23 10.84 -14.78 -10.44
CA SER A 23 10.99 -14.85 -8.98
C SER A 23 10.02 -15.89 -8.41
N PRO A 24 10.49 -16.77 -7.49
CA PRO A 24 9.63 -17.75 -6.86
C PRO A 24 8.53 -17.02 -6.06
N ARG A 25 7.28 -17.19 -6.51
CA ARG A 25 6.13 -16.65 -5.79
C ARG A 25 5.87 -17.53 -4.56
N PRO A 26 5.61 -16.93 -3.39
CA PRO A 26 5.20 -17.71 -2.24
C PRO A 26 3.93 -18.49 -2.59
N GLN A 27 3.98 -19.82 -2.40
CA GLN A 27 2.78 -20.64 -2.52
C GLN A 27 1.92 -20.36 -1.30
N LEU A 28 0.73 -19.82 -1.53
CA LEU A 28 -0.24 -19.65 -0.46
C LEU A 28 -0.67 -21.05 0.03
N PRO A 29 -0.93 -21.22 1.34
CA PRO A 29 -1.50 -22.46 1.85
C PRO A 29 -2.78 -22.81 1.09
N VAL A 30 -2.80 -23.99 0.43
CA VAL A 30 -3.99 -24.48 -0.26
C VAL A 30 -4.96 -25.01 0.77
N LYS A 31 -6.09 -24.32 0.97
CA LYS A 31 -7.20 -24.85 1.76
C LYS A 31 -8.12 -25.66 0.83
N PRO A 32 -8.43 -26.93 1.16
CA PRO A 32 -9.35 -27.74 0.37
C PRO A 32 -10.71 -27.03 0.24
N ALA A 33 -11.15 -26.82 -1.00
CA ALA A 33 -12.44 -26.22 -1.32
C ALA A 33 -13.64 -27.06 -0.84
N THR A 34 -13.41 -28.29 -0.37
CA THR A 34 -14.45 -29.18 0.18
C THR A 34 -15.18 -28.61 1.39
N SER A 35 -14.59 -27.61 2.06
CA SER A 35 -15.21 -26.89 3.18
C SER A 35 -15.99 -25.63 2.79
N LEU A 36 -15.91 -25.21 1.51
CA LEU A 36 -16.50 -23.97 1.01
C LEU A 36 -17.53 -24.29 -0.06
N LYS A 37 -18.81 -24.10 0.26
CA LYS A 37 -19.89 -24.21 -0.72
C LYS A 37 -20.09 -22.86 -1.39
N VAL A 38 -20.11 -22.85 -2.72
CA VAL A 38 -20.31 -21.62 -3.50
C VAL A 38 -21.68 -21.02 -3.19
N GLU A 39 -22.65 -21.87 -2.89
CA GLU A 39 -24.01 -21.51 -2.52
C GLU A 39 -24.08 -20.75 -1.18
N ASP A 40 -23.09 -20.93 -0.31
CA ASP A 40 -22.99 -20.25 0.99
C ASP A 40 -22.28 -18.88 0.87
N MET A 41 -21.69 -18.55 -0.29
CA MET A 41 -21.04 -17.26 -0.51
C MET A 41 -22.07 -16.17 -0.82
N PRO A 42 -21.88 -14.95 -0.29
CA PRO A 42 -22.78 -13.86 -0.60
C PRO A 42 -22.62 -13.42 -2.06
N LYS A 43 -23.71 -12.96 -2.69
CA LYS A 43 -23.69 -12.44 -4.06
C LYS A 43 -22.85 -11.17 -4.19
N GLU A 44 -22.79 -10.39 -3.11
CA GLU A 44 -22.03 -9.15 -3.00
C GLU A 44 -21.27 -9.17 -1.67
N PHE A 45 -20.04 -8.65 -1.67
CA PHE A 45 -19.21 -8.61 -0.49
C PHE A 45 -18.45 -7.29 -0.41
N ASP A 46 -18.61 -6.60 0.70
CA ASP A 46 -17.83 -5.42 1.04
C ASP A 46 -17.12 -5.64 2.39
N ALA A 47 -15.78 -5.58 2.37
CA ALA A 47 -14.97 -5.74 3.56
C ALA A 47 -15.24 -4.63 4.60
N ARG A 48 -15.60 -3.41 4.14
CA ARG A 48 -15.91 -2.26 5.00
C ARG A 48 -17.19 -2.50 5.79
N GLU A 49 -18.16 -3.20 5.20
CA GLU A 49 -19.40 -3.57 5.87
C GLU A 49 -19.20 -4.78 6.78
N LYS A 50 -18.45 -5.78 6.31
CA LYS A 50 -18.21 -7.01 7.07
C LYS A 50 -17.41 -6.78 8.35
N TRP A 51 -16.44 -5.87 8.29
CA TRP A 51 -15.56 -5.52 9.41
C TRP A 51 -15.60 -4.00 9.67
N ALA A 52 -16.80 -3.47 9.91
CA ALA A 52 -17.02 -2.04 10.11
C ALA A 52 -16.24 -1.43 11.30
N GLN A 53 -15.83 -2.24 12.27
CA GLN A 53 -14.94 -1.82 13.36
C GLN A 53 -13.51 -1.49 12.88
N CYS A 54 -13.11 -1.98 11.71
CA CYS A 54 -11.80 -1.76 11.12
C CYS A 54 -11.86 -0.57 10.14
N ALA A 55 -11.82 0.64 10.69
CA ALA A 55 -11.87 1.88 9.91
C ALA A 55 -10.76 1.97 8.84
N SER A 56 -9.64 1.26 9.02
CA SER A 56 -8.54 1.19 8.06
C SER A 56 -8.96 0.66 6.69
N ILE A 57 -9.96 -0.21 6.61
CA ILE A 57 -10.42 -0.82 5.34
C ILE A 57 -11.03 0.26 4.42
N GLY A 58 -11.60 1.32 5.01
CA GLY A 58 -12.13 2.46 4.28
C GLY A 58 -11.11 3.59 4.04
N HIS A 59 -9.89 3.48 4.59
CA HIS A 59 -8.86 4.51 4.48
C HIS A 59 -8.23 4.52 3.10
N ILE A 60 -8.03 5.72 2.53
CA ILE A 60 -7.40 5.90 1.22
C ILE A 60 -6.11 6.70 1.39
N GLY A 61 -4.98 6.00 1.25
CA GLY A 61 -3.66 6.61 1.28
C GLY A 61 -3.26 7.31 -0.03
N ASP A 62 -2.25 8.18 0.04
CA ASP A 62 -1.68 8.91 -1.10
C ASP A 62 -0.16 8.66 -1.20
N GLN A 63 0.25 7.96 -2.26
CA GLN A 63 1.67 7.69 -2.53
C GLN A 63 2.45 8.91 -3.04
N SER A 64 1.79 10.05 -3.25
CA SER A 64 2.41 11.24 -3.80
C SER A 64 3.17 10.93 -5.10
N LYS A 65 4.20 11.70 -5.43
CA LYS A 65 5.08 11.44 -6.57
C LYS A 65 6.20 10.47 -6.21
N CYS A 66 5.82 9.31 -5.69
CA CYS A 66 6.70 8.19 -5.40
C CYS A 66 6.05 6.92 -5.97
N GLY A 67 6.81 6.08 -6.67
CA GLY A 67 6.35 4.79 -7.19
C GLY A 67 6.21 3.73 -6.09
N SER A 68 5.67 4.07 -4.93
CA SER A 68 5.56 3.19 -3.77
C SER A 68 4.22 2.45 -3.66
N CYS A 69 3.46 2.30 -4.75
CA CYS A 69 2.19 1.57 -4.73
C CYS A 69 2.35 0.11 -4.29
N TRP A 70 3.50 -0.51 -4.58
CA TRP A 70 3.84 -1.85 -4.11
C TRP A 70 3.90 -1.94 -2.58
N ALA A 71 4.42 -0.90 -1.93
CA ALA A 71 4.52 -0.80 -0.48
C ALA A 71 3.17 -0.39 0.14
N TYR A 72 2.46 0.57 -0.47
CA TYR A 72 1.13 0.99 -0.02
C TYR A 72 0.15 -0.19 0.00
N GLY A 73 -0.01 -0.91 -1.12
CA GLY A 73 -0.96 -2.02 -1.20
C GLY A 73 -0.65 -3.15 -0.21
N ALA A 74 0.65 -3.38 0.07
CA ALA A 74 1.09 -4.35 1.07
C ALA A 74 0.74 -3.86 2.49
N ALA A 75 1.23 -2.70 2.90
CA ALA A 75 1.07 -2.16 4.25
C ALA A 75 -0.39 -1.88 4.62
N THR A 76 -1.23 -1.39 3.70
CA THR A 76 -2.67 -1.20 3.97
C THR A 76 -3.37 -2.54 4.14
N SER A 77 -3.05 -3.55 3.33
CA SER A 77 -3.58 -4.90 3.49
C SER A 77 -3.14 -5.56 4.81
N MET A 78 -1.90 -5.28 5.24
CA MET A 78 -1.38 -5.76 6.54
C MET A 78 -2.12 -5.09 7.70
N THR A 79 -2.28 -3.77 7.65
CA THR A 79 -3.07 -2.97 8.59
C THR A 79 -4.48 -3.56 8.77
N ASP A 80 -5.18 -3.80 7.66
CA ASP A 80 -6.54 -4.36 7.68
C ASP A 80 -6.56 -5.76 8.29
N ARG A 81 -5.62 -6.63 7.89
CA ARG A 81 -5.55 -8.00 8.40
C ARG A 81 -5.22 -8.06 9.89
N ILE A 82 -4.38 -7.14 10.40
CA ILE A 82 -4.13 -7.02 11.84
C ILE A 82 -5.42 -6.66 12.57
N CYS A 83 -6.21 -5.72 12.06
CA CYS A 83 -7.49 -5.37 12.66
C CYS A 83 -8.51 -6.50 12.59
N ILE A 84 -8.66 -7.14 11.44
CA ILE A 84 -9.60 -8.25 11.23
C ILE A 84 -9.27 -9.44 12.15
N HIS A 85 -7.98 -9.75 12.33
CA HIS A 85 -7.57 -10.92 13.10
C HIS A 85 -7.50 -10.67 14.61
N ASN A 86 -7.05 -9.48 15.02
CA ASN A 86 -6.73 -9.19 16.41
C ASN A 86 -7.64 -8.16 17.07
N GLU A 87 -8.62 -7.62 16.33
CA GLU A 87 -9.52 -6.54 16.78
C GLU A 87 -8.76 -5.29 17.26
N LYS A 88 -7.60 -5.01 16.63
CA LYS A 88 -6.73 -3.86 16.95
C LYS A 88 -6.41 -3.04 15.72
N THR A 89 -6.61 -1.73 15.81
CA THR A 89 -6.27 -0.78 14.74
C THR A 89 -4.85 -0.26 14.92
N VAL A 90 -3.94 -0.72 14.06
CA VAL A 90 -2.57 -0.19 13.97
C VAL A 90 -2.23 0.05 12.50
N ASN A 91 -1.76 1.26 12.18
CA ASN A 91 -1.35 1.60 10.82
C ASN A 91 0.09 1.12 10.61
N VAL A 92 0.29 0.18 9.69
CA VAL A 92 1.61 -0.30 9.27
C VAL A 92 2.30 0.78 8.44
N SER A 93 3.54 1.12 8.78
CA SER A 93 4.28 2.19 8.12
C SER A 93 4.63 1.81 6.68
N VAL A 94 4.10 2.59 5.74
CA VAL A 94 4.56 2.53 4.35
C VAL A 94 6.00 3.05 4.23
N ALA A 95 6.39 4.02 5.07
CA ALA A 95 7.71 4.65 5.00
C ALA A 95 8.83 3.69 5.37
N ASP A 96 8.62 2.89 6.43
CA ASP A 96 9.54 1.85 6.87
C ASP A 96 9.71 0.78 5.78
N LEU A 97 8.61 0.20 5.31
CA LEU A 97 8.65 -0.79 4.22
C LEU A 97 9.32 -0.26 2.95
N LEU A 98 9.04 1.01 2.60
CA LEU A 98 9.62 1.67 1.43
C LEU A 98 11.13 1.87 1.53
N SER A 99 11.64 2.16 2.73
CA SER A 99 13.02 2.64 2.94
C SER A 99 13.95 1.54 3.45
N CYS A 100 13.43 0.57 4.21
CA CYS A 100 14.23 -0.43 4.92
C CYS A 100 14.21 -1.81 4.24
N CYS A 101 13.26 -2.09 3.34
CA CYS A 101 13.26 -3.36 2.61
C CYS A 101 14.14 -3.30 1.35
N ASP A 102 15.45 -3.49 1.52
CA ASP A 102 16.42 -3.53 0.43
C ASP A 102 16.14 -4.64 -0.61
N THR A 103 15.50 -5.73 -0.19
CA THR A 103 15.15 -6.86 -1.07
C THR A 103 13.82 -6.67 -1.81
N CYS A 104 13.06 -5.64 -1.47
CA CYS A 104 11.75 -5.38 -2.08
C CYS A 104 11.84 -4.60 -3.39
N GLY A 105 12.98 -3.98 -3.72
CA GLY A 105 13.19 -3.25 -4.96
C GLY A 105 13.83 -1.88 -4.75
N ASP A 106 13.50 -0.93 -5.61
CA ASP A 106 14.19 0.37 -5.70
C ASP A 106 13.40 1.52 -5.06
N GLY A 107 12.66 1.23 -3.98
CA GLY A 107 11.85 2.20 -3.24
C GLY A 107 10.85 2.96 -4.14
N CYS A 108 11.02 4.28 -4.24
CA CYS A 108 10.17 5.15 -5.10
C CYS A 108 10.31 4.87 -6.60
N ASN A 109 11.33 4.12 -7.03
CA ASN A 109 11.45 3.67 -8.43
C ASN A 109 10.76 2.31 -8.66
N GLY A 110 10.02 1.83 -7.67
CA GLY A 110 9.18 0.65 -7.74
C GLY A 110 9.79 -0.60 -7.13
N GLY A 111 8.93 -1.57 -6.83
CA GLY A 111 9.28 -2.77 -6.09
C GLY A 111 8.26 -3.89 -6.25
N ASP A 112 8.49 -4.97 -5.52
CA ASP A 112 7.76 -6.23 -5.58
C ASP A 112 6.89 -6.43 -4.32
N PRO A 113 5.55 -6.42 -4.46
CA PRO A 113 4.65 -6.66 -3.34
C PRO A 113 4.86 -8.01 -2.63
N TYR A 114 5.30 -9.06 -3.34
CA TYR A 114 5.52 -10.35 -2.69
C TYR A 114 6.69 -10.30 -1.71
N SER A 115 7.77 -9.63 -2.11
CA SER A 115 8.91 -9.40 -1.24
C SER A 115 8.54 -8.53 -0.03
N ALA A 116 7.60 -7.59 -0.18
CA ALA A 116 7.06 -6.81 0.95
C ALA A 116 6.35 -7.70 1.99
N PHE A 117 5.50 -8.62 1.56
CA PHE A 117 4.87 -9.57 2.48
C PHE A 117 5.88 -10.52 3.13
N ARG A 118 6.95 -10.91 2.42
CA ARG A 118 8.04 -11.70 2.99
C ARG A 118 8.80 -10.91 4.06
N TYR A 119 9.17 -9.66 3.77
CA TYR A 119 9.83 -8.77 4.72
C TYR A 119 9.01 -8.59 6.00
N TRP A 120 7.69 -8.42 5.87
CA TRP A 120 6.81 -8.35 7.04
C TRP A 120 6.82 -9.62 7.91
N MET A 121 6.95 -10.81 7.30
CA MET A 121 7.04 -12.07 8.05
C MET A 121 8.40 -12.26 8.71
N ASP A 122 9.48 -11.88 8.03
CA ASP A 122 10.85 -12.18 8.45
C ASP A 122 11.40 -11.12 9.43
N GLU A 123 11.15 -9.84 9.17
CA GLU A 123 11.70 -8.70 9.92
C GLU A 123 10.63 -7.90 10.69
N GLY A 124 9.40 -7.86 10.17
CA GLY A 124 8.34 -6.99 10.67
C GLY A 124 8.39 -5.58 10.09
N ILE A 125 7.41 -4.75 10.43
CA ILE A 125 7.29 -3.35 9.97
C ILE A 125 6.72 -2.51 11.13
N VAL A 126 7.28 -1.34 11.38
CA VAL A 126 6.82 -0.43 12.46
C VAL A 126 5.48 0.22 12.10
N THR A 127 4.88 0.93 13.05
CA THR A 127 3.65 1.71 12.79
C THR A 127 3.96 3.04 12.09
N GLY A 128 3.02 3.56 11.31
CA GLY A 128 3.15 4.85 10.64
C GLY A 128 1.88 5.27 9.91
N GLY A 129 1.42 6.49 10.15
CA GLY A 129 0.26 7.06 9.48
C GLY A 129 0.59 7.85 8.21
N ASP A 130 -0.38 8.63 7.75
CA ASP A 130 -0.21 9.49 6.58
C ASP A 130 0.77 10.64 6.82
N TYR A 131 1.15 11.31 5.73
CA TYR A 131 1.96 12.52 5.80
C TYR A 131 1.35 13.59 6.71
N GLY A 132 2.19 14.16 7.56
CA GLY A 132 1.81 15.21 8.51
C GLY A 132 0.99 14.70 9.70
N SER A 133 0.75 13.39 9.82
CA SER A 133 0.15 12.80 11.00
C SER A 133 1.22 12.56 12.08
N GLU A 134 0.81 12.65 13.36
CA GLU A 134 1.62 12.22 14.51
C GLU A 134 1.35 10.73 14.85
N GLN A 135 0.86 9.96 13.88
CA GLN A 135 0.44 8.58 14.11
C GLN A 135 1.58 7.59 13.84
N GLY A 136 1.90 6.79 14.86
CA GLY A 136 2.87 5.70 14.75
C GLY A 136 4.32 6.15 14.84
N CYS A 137 5.22 5.21 14.57
CA CYS A 137 6.67 5.39 14.65
C CYS A 137 7.23 6.19 13.47
N TRP A 138 6.79 5.87 12.24
CA TRP A 138 7.32 6.50 11.02
C TRP A 138 6.20 6.82 10.02
N PRO A 139 5.60 8.02 10.11
CA PRO A 139 4.60 8.50 9.16
C PRO A 139 5.16 8.67 7.74
N TYR A 140 4.29 8.63 6.73
CA TYR A 140 4.69 8.76 5.33
C TYR A 140 5.36 10.13 5.07
N PRO A 141 6.55 10.18 4.42
CA PRO A 141 7.34 11.41 4.38
C PRO A 141 6.96 12.37 3.25
N PHE A 142 6.15 11.94 2.28
CA PHE A 142 5.86 12.74 1.10
C PHE A 142 4.47 13.38 1.14
N PRO A 143 4.35 14.69 0.87
CA PRO A 143 3.07 15.38 0.93
C PRO A 143 2.13 14.92 -0.19
N PRO A 144 0.82 14.85 0.07
CA PRO A 144 -0.15 14.72 -1.00
C PRO A 144 -0.14 15.96 -1.89
N CYS A 145 -0.52 15.83 -3.15
CA CYS A 145 -0.38 16.91 -4.14
C CYS A 145 -1.52 16.97 -5.15
N GLU A 146 -1.74 18.16 -5.73
CA GLU A 146 -2.72 18.34 -6.81
C GLU A 146 -2.14 17.96 -8.17
N HIS A 147 -2.96 17.28 -8.95
CA HIS A 147 -2.64 16.86 -10.30
C HIS A 147 -3.35 17.77 -11.32
N HIS A 148 -2.61 18.67 -11.95
CA HIS A 148 -3.09 19.52 -13.07
C HIS A 148 -4.36 20.34 -12.77
N VAL A 149 -4.60 20.65 -11.50
CA VAL A 149 -5.73 21.46 -11.02
C VAL A 149 -5.26 22.44 -9.95
N VAL A 150 -5.99 23.55 -9.81
CA VAL A 150 -5.83 24.46 -8.68
C VAL A 150 -6.68 23.91 -7.53
N GLY A 151 -6.04 23.58 -6.42
CA GLY A 151 -6.68 23.01 -5.25
C GLY A 151 -5.96 23.41 -3.95
N PRO A 152 -6.42 22.88 -2.80
CA PRO A 152 -5.86 23.22 -1.50
C PRO A 152 -4.45 22.65 -1.26
N ARG A 153 -4.00 21.66 -2.06
CA ARG A 153 -2.66 21.07 -1.96
C ARG A 153 -1.69 21.73 -2.96
N PRO A 154 -0.37 21.70 -2.70
CA PRO A 154 0.60 22.18 -3.67
C PRO A 154 0.58 21.31 -4.95
N PRO A 155 1.05 21.85 -6.09
CA PRO A 155 1.31 21.05 -7.28
C PRO A 155 2.28 19.90 -6.98
N CYS A 156 2.06 18.75 -7.60
CA CYS A 156 3.00 17.64 -7.49
C CYS A 156 4.40 18.05 -7.99
N ALA A 157 5.46 17.54 -7.34
CA ALA A 157 6.85 17.76 -7.74
C ALA A 157 7.08 17.44 -9.23
N GLY A 158 8.15 17.92 -9.88
CA GLY A 158 8.44 17.58 -11.28
C GLY A 158 8.86 16.10 -11.44
N ASP A 159 9.74 15.67 -10.53
CA ASP A 159 10.37 14.34 -10.52
C ASP A 159 9.88 13.48 -9.36
N LEU A 160 10.28 12.20 -9.39
CA LEU A 160 10.01 11.29 -8.28
C LEU A 160 10.80 11.76 -7.06
N TYR A 161 10.18 11.65 -5.88
CA TYR A 161 10.92 11.84 -4.64
C TYR A 161 12.03 10.77 -4.50
N PRO A 162 13.20 11.13 -3.96
CA PRO A 162 14.20 10.13 -3.59
C PRO A 162 13.65 9.26 -2.46
N THR A 163 13.93 7.96 -2.50
CA THR A 163 13.62 7.05 -1.39
C THR A 163 14.37 7.55 -0.15
N PRO A 164 13.69 7.70 1.02
CA PRO A 164 14.37 8.03 2.26
C PRO A 164 15.38 6.93 2.64
N LYS A 165 16.44 7.31 3.36
CA LYS A 165 17.46 6.39 3.89
C LYS A 165 17.63 6.62 5.38
#